data_AF-A0A940HCQ8-F1
#
_entry.id   AF-A0A940HCQ8-F1
#
_cell.length_a   1.000
_cell.length_b   1.000
_cell.length_c   1.000
_cell.angle_alpha   90.00
_cell.angle_beta   90.00
_cell.angle_gamma   90.00
#
_symmetry.space_group_name_H-M   'P 1'
#
loop_
_entity.id
_entity.type
_entity.pdbx_description
1 polymer ?
#
loop_
_entity_poly.entity_id
_entity_poly.type
_entity_poly.pdbx_seq_one_letter_code
_entity_poly.pdbx_strand_id
1 'polypeptide(L)'
;MGTIYYGGEATPIEIDDRTLAHLKIVISTKLRRGESFTLSWRHPDDQPRGRSTLWLHPSIPLRYVFDDPEPTELSRTWLEELANSAHSSGGIQLVAEHFDVPSTGPVDTPAETESEA
;
A
#
# COMPACT_ATOMS: atom_id res chain seq x y z
N MET A 1 -3.44 -11.19 1.50
CA MET A 1 -3.67 -10.23 0.41
C MET A 1 -4.75 -9.29 0.88
N GLY A 2 -4.69 -8.01 0.56
CA GLY A 2 -5.66 -7.03 1.01
C GLY A 2 -6.70 -6.72 -0.06
N THR A 3 -7.80 -6.09 0.33
CA THR A 3 -8.84 -5.64 -0.59
C THR A 3 -9.31 -4.22 -0.27
N ILE A 4 -9.46 -3.39 -1.32
CA ILE A 4 -10.16 -2.11 -1.28
C ILE A 4 -11.56 -2.25 -1.88
N TYR A 5 -12.55 -1.73 -1.16
CA TYR A 5 -13.92 -1.52 -1.67
C TYR A 5 -14.20 -0.03 -1.73
N TYR A 6 -14.62 0.44 -2.91
CA TYR A 6 -14.90 1.85 -3.15
C TYR A 6 -16.26 2.04 -3.85
N GLY A 7 -17.06 2.99 -3.38
CA GLY A 7 -18.28 3.43 -4.09
C GLY A 7 -19.38 2.38 -4.27
N GLY A 8 -19.31 1.24 -3.56
CA GLY A 8 -20.26 0.15 -3.71
C GLY A 8 -20.06 -0.67 -5.00
N GLU A 9 -18.90 -0.56 -5.66
CA GLU A 9 -18.56 -1.43 -6.78
C GLU A 9 -18.58 -2.90 -6.36
N ALA A 10 -19.10 -3.74 -7.26
CA ALA A 10 -19.17 -5.18 -7.06
C ALA A 10 -17.80 -5.87 -7.16
N THR A 11 -16.85 -5.23 -7.83
CA THR A 11 -15.52 -5.79 -8.06
C THR A 11 -14.54 -5.24 -7.03
N PRO A 12 -14.12 -6.04 -6.04
CA PRO A 12 -13.06 -5.65 -5.11
C PRO A 12 -11.73 -5.43 -5.84
N ILE A 13 -10.90 -4.52 -5.32
CA ILE A 13 -9.54 -4.31 -5.82
C ILE A 13 -8.56 -5.01 -4.88
N GLU A 14 -7.90 -6.05 -5.39
CA GLU A 14 -6.89 -6.80 -4.66
C GLU A 14 -5.55 -6.06 -4.68
N ILE A 15 -4.95 -5.92 -3.50
CA ILE A 15 -3.68 -5.23 -3.28
C ILE A 15 -2.96 -5.97 -2.17
N ASP A 16 -1.65 -6.16 -2.25
CA ASP A 16 -0.86 -6.74 -1.14
C ASP A 16 -1.11 -6.01 0.20
N ASP A 17 -1.19 -6.76 1.31
CA ASP A 17 -1.54 -6.22 2.63
C ASP A 17 -0.58 -5.11 3.08
N ARG A 18 0.72 -5.22 2.77
CA ARG A 18 1.70 -4.18 3.08
C ARG A 18 1.41 -2.93 2.27
N THR A 19 1.14 -3.06 0.98
CA THR A 19 0.80 -1.92 0.13
C THR A 19 -0.50 -1.27 0.60
N LEU A 20 -1.50 -2.09 0.95
CA LEU A 20 -2.77 -1.65 1.47
C LEU A 20 -2.62 -0.87 2.79
N ALA A 21 -1.72 -1.30 3.68
CA ALA A 21 -1.46 -0.64 4.96
C ALA A 21 -0.92 0.78 4.76
N HIS A 22 0.01 0.97 3.82
CA HIS A 22 0.59 2.27 3.52
C HIS A 22 -0.42 3.18 2.81
N LEU A 23 -1.17 2.64 1.84
CA LEU A 23 -2.26 3.35 1.16
C LEU A 23 -3.33 3.83 2.14
N LYS A 24 -3.76 2.96 3.07
CA LYS A 24 -4.73 3.30 4.10
C LYS A 24 -4.34 4.57 4.84
N ILE A 25 -3.06 4.72 5.20
CA ILE A 25 -2.56 5.90 5.93
C ILE A 25 -2.63 7.16 5.06
N VAL A 26 -2.07 7.10 3.85
CA VAL A 26 -1.99 8.27 2.96
C VAL A 26 -3.38 8.71 2.51
N ILE A 27 -4.22 7.77 2.08
CA ILE A 27 -5.60 8.04 1.66
C ILE A 27 -6.41 8.60 2.83
N SER A 28 -6.35 7.97 4.01
CA SER A 28 -7.09 8.47 5.19
C SER A 28 -6.65 9.87 5.57
N THR A 29 -5.35 10.18 5.46
CA THR A 29 -4.82 11.50 5.77
C THR A 29 -5.37 12.57 4.82
N LYS A 30 -5.35 12.32 3.50
CA LYS A 30 -5.85 13.28 2.50
C LYS A 30 -7.36 13.46 2.58
N LEU A 31 -8.12 12.37 2.69
CA LEU A 31 -9.59 12.46 2.77
C LEU A 31 -10.06 13.17 4.04
N ARG A 32 -9.36 13.01 5.18
CA ARG A 32 -9.64 13.78 6.41
C ARG A 32 -9.43 15.28 6.25
N ARG A 33 -8.58 15.70 5.32
CA ARG A 33 -8.35 17.12 4.97
C ARG A 33 -9.34 17.63 3.91
N GLY A 34 -10.26 16.77 3.44
CA GLY A 34 -11.18 17.11 2.36
C GLY A 34 -10.52 17.10 0.97
N GLU A 35 -9.31 16.57 0.85
CA GLU A 35 -8.56 16.54 -0.40
C GLU A 35 -8.95 15.32 -1.23
N SER A 36 -9.51 15.56 -2.41
CA SER A 36 -9.82 14.51 -3.39
C SER A 36 -8.67 14.33 -4.38
N PHE A 37 -8.40 13.11 -4.80
CA PHE A 37 -7.24 12.79 -5.63
C PHE A 37 -7.42 11.45 -6.36
N THR A 38 -6.52 11.14 -7.29
CA THR A 38 -6.53 9.87 -8.03
C THR A 38 -5.57 8.84 -7.46
N LEU A 39 -5.95 7.57 -7.53
CA LEU A 39 -5.08 6.42 -7.31
C LEU A 39 -5.04 5.59 -8.60
N SER A 40 -3.88 5.37 -9.18
CA SER A 40 -3.73 4.55 -10.38
C SER A 40 -2.73 3.42 -10.17
N TRP A 41 -2.98 2.30 -10.85
CA TRP A 41 -2.08 1.14 -10.85
C TRP A 41 -2.17 0.40 -12.17
N ARG A 42 -1.07 -0.23 -12.56
CA ARG A 42 -1.03 -1.11 -13.73
C ARG A 42 -1.59 -2.47 -13.34
N HIS A 43 -2.33 -3.07 -14.26
CA HIS A 43 -2.81 -4.44 -14.03
C HIS A 43 -1.60 -5.38 -13.97
N PRO A 44 -1.57 -6.31 -13.00
CA PRO A 44 -0.54 -7.34 -12.94
C PRO A 44 -0.59 -8.26 -14.18
N ASP A 45 0.50 -8.99 -14.42
CA ASP A 45 0.71 -9.76 -15.66
C ASP A 45 -0.29 -10.93 -15.84
N ASP A 46 -0.97 -11.33 -14.77
CA ASP A 46 -2.03 -12.33 -14.74
C ASP A 46 -3.41 -11.79 -15.16
N GLN A 47 -3.54 -10.47 -15.36
CA GLN A 47 -4.76 -9.79 -15.80
C GLN A 47 -4.60 -9.21 -17.21
N PRO A 48 -5.72 -8.89 -17.92
CA PRO A 48 -5.64 -8.20 -19.20
C PRO A 48 -4.83 -6.91 -19.08
N ARG A 49 -3.81 -6.78 -19.93
CA ARG A 49 -2.92 -5.61 -19.95
C ARG A 49 -3.72 -4.31 -19.92
N GLY A 50 -3.46 -3.49 -18.91
CA GLY A 50 -4.21 -2.26 -18.70
C GLY A 50 -3.68 -1.45 -17.52
N ARG A 51 -4.36 -0.34 -17.26
CA ARG A 51 -4.17 0.51 -16.08
C ARG A 51 -5.54 0.88 -15.58
N SER A 52 -5.72 0.81 -14.27
CA SER A 52 -6.91 1.29 -13.58
C SER A 52 -6.59 2.59 -12.85
N THR A 53 -7.59 3.47 -12.75
CA THR A 53 -7.51 4.73 -12.02
C THR A 53 -8.81 4.94 -11.25
N LEU A 54 -8.71 5.08 -9.93
CA LEU A 54 -9.80 5.50 -9.06
C LEU A 54 -9.72 6.99 -8.78
N TRP A 55 -10.88 7.64 -8.76
CA TRP A 55 -11.06 8.95 -8.16
C TRP A 55 -11.52 8.79 -6.71
N LEU A 56 -10.74 9.26 -5.74
CA LEU A 56 -11.03 9.17 -4.30
C LEU A 56 -11.59 10.49 -3.78
N HIS A 57 -12.77 10.44 -3.13
CA HIS A 57 -13.47 11.61 -2.59
C HIS A 57 -14.06 11.30 -1.20
N PRO A 58 -14.05 12.24 -0.22
CA PRO A 58 -14.46 11.97 1.17
C PRO A 58 -15.94 11.59 1.34
N SER A 59 -16.80 11.95 0.38
CA SER A 59 -18.23 11.60 0.39
C SER A 59 -18.54 10.20 -0.15
N ILE A 60 -17.54 9.45 -0.63
CA ILE A 60 -17.73 8.11 -1.17
C ILE A 60 -17.25 7.07 -0.16
N PRO A 61 -18.07 6.06 0.20
CA PRO A 61 -17.65 5.01 1.13
C PRO A 61 -16.39 4.29 0.64
N LEU A 62 -15.43 4.14 1.55
CA LEU A 62 -14.16 3.47 1.32
C LEU A 62 -13.91 2.49 2.48
N ARG A 63 -13.66 1.23 2.15
CA ARG A 63 -13.38 0.17 3.12
C ARG A 63 -12.11 -0.58 2.72
N TYR A 64 -11.26 -0.81 3.72
CA TYR A 64 -10.07 -1.64 3.62
C TYR A 64 -10.34 -2.95 4.35
N VAL A 65 -10.01 -4.08 3.71
CA VAL A 65 -10.05 -5.41 4.32
C VAL A 65 -8.66 -6.00 4.17
N PHE A 66 -8.11 -6.51 5.26
CA PHE A 66 -6.83 -7.20 5.29
C PHE A 66 -7.11 -8.67 5.56
N ASP A 67 -6.43 -9.58 4.86
CA ASP A 67 -6.55 -11.02 5.14
C ASP A 67 -5.83 -11.39 6.45
N ASP A 68 -4.70 -10.73 6.72
CA ASP A 68 -3.96 -10.90 7.96
C ASP A 68 -4.55 -10.01 9.08
N PRO A 69 -4.94 -10.57 10.24
CA PRO A 69 -5.38 -9.77 11.39
C PRO A 69 -4.26 -8.96 12.04
N GLU A 70 -2.98 -9.35 11.87
CA GLU A 70 -1.85 -8.64 12.46
C GLU A 70 -1.50 -7.39 11.61
N PRO A 71 -1.30 -6.22 12.24
CA PRO A 71 -0.91 -5.02 11.51
C PRO A 71 0.45 -5.20 10.80
N THR A 72 0.49 -4.92 9.50
CA THR A 72 1.74 -4.97 8.75
C THR A 72 2.72 -3.87 9.20
N GLU A 73 4.01 -4.19 9.26
CA GLU A 73 5.06 -3.23 9.56
C GLU A 73 5.12 -2.09 8.52
N LEU A 74 5.17 -0.86 9.02
CA LEU A 74 5.11 0.34 8.20
C LEU A 74 6.50 0.95 8.01
N SER A 75 6.88 1.22 6.76
CA SER A 75 8.09 1.95 6.40
C SER A 75 7.83 3.45 6.35
N ARG A 76 8.57 4.22 7.16
CA ARG A 76 8.45 5.69 7.19
C ARG A 76 8.80 6.32 5.84
N THR A 77 9.91 5.89 5.25
CA THR A 77 10.37 6.35 3.92
C THR A 77 9.28 6.15 2.88
N TRP A 78 8.60 5.00 2.91
CA TRP A 78 7.59 4.68 1.91
C TRP A 78 6.29 5.48 2.10
N LEU A 79 5.91 5.76 3.35
CA LEU A 79 4.81 6.68 3.64
C LEU A 79 5.09 8.09 3.11
N GLU A 80 6.32 8.58 3.25
CA GLU A 80 6.73 9.89 2.74
C GLU A 80 6.66 9.94 1.21
N GLU A 81 7.16 8.93 0.52
CA GLU A 81 7.08 8.83 -0.95
C GLU A 81 5.63 8.82 -1.45
N LEU A 82 4.77 8.00 -0.85
CA LEU A 82 3.35 7.93 -1.21
C LEU A 82 2.64 9.26 -0.91
N ALA A 83 2.93 9.88 0.23
CA ALA A 83 2.38 11.18 0.58
C ALA A 83 2.81 12.26 -0.44
N ASN A 84 4.08 12.27 -0.84
CA ASN A 84 4.61 13.19 -1.84
C ASN A 84 3.94 12.98 -3.21
N SER A 85 3.81 11.74 -3.68
CA SER A 85 3.10 11.41 -4.93
C SER A 85 1.66 11.92 -4.90
N ALA A 86 0.98 11.75 -3.78
CA ALA A 86 -0.41 12.15 -3.62
C ALA A 86 -0.64 13.67 -3.62
N HIS A 87 0.39 14.49 -3.38
CA HIS A 87 0.33 15.94 -3.54
C HIS A 87 0.57 16.38 -5.00
N SER A 88 1.07 15.50 -5.86
CA SER A 88 1.24 15.79 -7.29
C SER A 88 -0.11 15.73 -8.03
N SER A 89 -0.19 16.43 -9.17
CA SER A 89 -1.37 16.38 -10.05
C SER A 89 -1.66 15.00 -10.64
N GLY A 90 -0.69 14.07 -10.61
CA GLY A 90 -0.84 12.69 -11.09
C GLY A 90 -1.41 11.70 -10.07
N GLY A 91 -1.59 12.12 -8.81
CA GLY A 91 -2.07 11.25 -7.73
C GLY A 91 -1.06 10.17 -7.31
N ILE A 92 -1.55 9.12 -6.64
CA ILE A 92 -0.71 7.98 -6.24
C ILE A 92 -0.57 7.01 -7.41
N GLN A 93 0.66 6.63 -7.75
CA GLN A 93 0.95 5.56 -8.71
C GLN A 93 1.55 4.35 -7.98
N LEU A 94 0.90 3.20 -8.04
CA LEU A 94 1.47 1.95 -7.56
C LEU A 94 2.28 1.27 -8.69
N VAL A 95 3.54 0.93 -8.44
CA VAL A 95 4.43 0.19 -9.35
C VAL A 95 4.75 -1.20 -8.81
N ALA A 96 5.13 -2.14 -9.69
CA ALA A 96 5.40 -3.55 -9.36
C ALA A 96 6.42 -3.73 -8.21
N GLU A 97 7.38 -2.82 -8.08
CA GLU A 97 8.41 -2.81 -7.03
C GLU A 97 7.83 -2.63 -5.61
N HIS A 98 6.62 -2.06 -5.51
CA HIS A 98 5.91 -1.89 -4.23
C HIS A 98 5.29 -3.19 -3.70
N PHE A 99 5.19 -4.21 -4.54
CA PHE A 99 4.62 -5.49 -4.17
C PHE A 99 5.69 -6.47 -3.64
N ASP A 100 6.99 -6.13 -3.73
CA ASP A 100 8.07 -7.13 -3.57
C ASP A 100 9.36 -6.58 -2.94
N VAL A 101 9.28 -5.85 -1.82
CA VAL A 101 10.47 -5.52 -1.00
C VAL A 101 10.43 -6.27 0.33
N PRO A 102 10.98 -7.48 0.43
CA PRO A 102 11.33 -8.02 1.75
C PRO A 102 12.32 -7.05 2.40
N SER A 103 11.98 -6.56 3.60
CA SER A 103 12.94 -5.86 4.44
C SER A 103 13.92 -6.91 4.94
N THR A 104 14.98 -7.17 4.15
CA THR A 104 16.14 -7.90 4.65
C THR A 104 16.87 -6.94 5.57
N GLY A 105 16.50 -6.93 6.85
CA GLY A 105 17.34 -6.37 7.92
C GLY A 105 18.68 -7.13 7.97
N PRO A 106 19.78 -6.50 8.40
CA PRO A 106 21.05 -7.19 8.52
C PRO A 106 20.90 -8.31 9.55
N VAL A 107 21.22 -9.54 9.17
CA VAL A 107 21.38 -10.65 10.12
C VAL A 107 22.63 -10.35 10.94
N ASP A 108 22.44 -9.62 12.03
CA ASP A 108 23.45 -9.45 13.07
C ASP A 108 23.62 -10.82 13.72
N THR A 109 24.68 -11.53 13.31
CA THR A 109 25.05 -12.81 13.89
C THR A 109 25.68 -12.51 15.25
N PRO A 110 25.11 -12.98 16.38
CA PRO A 110 25.76 -12.80 17.65
C PRO A 110 27.00 -13.71 17.66
N ALA A 111 28.16 -13.07 17.70
CA ALA A 111 29.43 -13.70 18.02
C ALA A 111 29.58 -13.71 19.54
N GLU A 112 29.31 -14.85 20.18
CA GLU A 112 29.69 -15.22 21.55
C GLU A 112 29.53 -16.74 21.68
N THR A 113 30.38 -17.57 22.30
CA THR A 113 31.77 -17.53 22.80
C THR A 113 32.10 -19.00 23.12
N GLU A 114 33.38 -19.38 23.10
CA GLU A 114 34.06 -20.51 23.78
C GLU A 114 33.23 -21.61 24.49
N SER A 115 33.52 -22.89 24.20
CA SER A 115 33.93 -23.91 25.20
C SER A 115 34.03 -25.33 24.59
N GLU A 116 35.00 -26.11 25.09
CA GLU A 116 35.23 -27.57 24.95
C GLU A 116 35.82 -28.07 23.60
N ALA A 117 36.93 -28.82 23.55
CA ALA A 117 37.84 -29.39 24.55
C ALA A 117 39.17 -29.78 23.87
#